data_AF-Q0IDR7-F1
#
_entry.id   AF-Q0IDR7-F1
#
_cell.length_a   1.000
_cell.length_b   1.000
_cell.length_c   1.000
_cell.angle_alpha   90.00
_cell.angle_beta   90.00
_cell.angle_gamma   90.00
#
_symmetry.space_group_name_H-M   'P 1'
#
loop_
_entity.id
_entity.type
_entity.pdbx_description
1 polymer ?
#
loop_
_entity_poly.entity_id
_entity_poly.type
_entity_poly.pdbx_seq_one_letter_code
_entity_poly.pdbx_strand_id
1 'polypeptide(L)' 'MTSVYIAKSFNYWRESDGQFLGYLNAYPDHWTQGEDLEDLKVKLLDLYHEFFKQDLPGIRKVGELVVA' A
#
# COMPACT_ATOMS: atom_id res chain seq x y z
N MET A 1 -3.28 15.02 21.78
CA MET A 1 -3.09 13.68 21.18
C MET A 1 -2.36 13.88 19.87
N THR A 2 -1.06 13.65 19.84
CA THR A 2 -0.25 13.83 18.64
C THR A 2 -0.62 12.72 17.66
N SER A 3 -1.27 13.07 16.55
CA SER A 3 -1.44 12.15 15.43
C SER A 3 -0.04 11.86 14.89
N VAL A 4 0.53 10.71 15.24
CA VAL A 4 1.77 10.24 14.62
C VAL A 4 1.35 9.68 13.26
N TYR A 5 1.51 10.48 12.21
CA TYR A 5 1.41 9.97 10.84
C TYR A 5 2.54 8.97 10.64
N ILE A 6 2.21 7.68 10.62
CA ILE A 6 3.19 6.62 10.32
C ILE A 6 3.28 6.53 8.81
N ALA A 7 4.43 6.94 8.25
CA ALA A 7 4.74 6.71 6.85
C ALA A 7 4.74 5.20 6.57
N LYS A 8 4.04 4.79 5.50
CA LYS A 8 4.07 3.42 4.97
C LYS A 8 4.88 3.43 3.68
N SER A 9 5.79 2.46 3.55
CA SER A 9 6.55 2.26 2.33
C SER A 9 5.67 1.64 1.25
N PHE A 10 5.87 2.08 0.01
CA PHE A 10 5.20 1.56 -1.18
C PHE A 10 6.20 1.49 -2.33
N ASN A 11 6.02 0.53 -3.22
CA ASN A 11 6.74 0.45 -4.49
C ASN A 11 5.86 1.02 -5.60
N TYR A 12 6.47 1.70 -6.56
CA TYR A 12 5.77 2.23 -7.73
C TYR A 12 6.66 2.20 -8.97
N TRP A 13 6.01 2.19 -10.14
CA TRP A 13 6.66 2.29 -11.44
C TRP A 13 5.73 3.02 -12.41
N ARG A 14 6.27 3.39 -13.58
CA ARG A 14 5.51 4.02 -14.67
C ARG A 14 5.40 3.04 -15.83
N GLU A 15 4.20 2.89 -16.37
CA GLU A 15 3.91 2.07 -17.55
C GLU A 15 4.09 2.86 -18.86
N SER A 16 4.07 2.15 -19.99
CA SER A 16 4.27 2.75 -21.32
C SER A 16 3.20 3.77 -21.71
N ASP A 17 2.01 3.68 -21.12
CA ASP A 17 0.89 4.60 -21.32
C ASP A 17 0.96 5.86 -20.43
N GLY A 18 2.00 5.96 -19.59
CA GLY A 18 2.21 7.08 -18.67
C GLY A 18 1.54 6.93 -17.32
N GLN A 19 0.71 5.91 -17.10
CA GLN A 19 0.10 5.64 -15.80
C GLN A 19 1.16 5.23 -14.77
N PHE A 20 0.92 5.59 -13.52
CA PHE A 20 1.70 5.15 -12.38
C PHE A 20 1.01 3.97 -11.71
N LEU A 21 1.71 2.85 -11.56
CA LEU A 21 1.23 1.68 -10.84
C LEU A 21 2.05 1.52 -9.56
N GLY A 22 1.45 0.94 -8.54
CA GLY A 22 2.15 0.66 -7.29
C GLY A 22 1.33 -0.09 -6.26
N TYR A 23 2.00 -0.55 -5.21
CA TYR A 23 1.40 -1.28 -4.09
C TYR A 23 2.06 -0.90 -2.76
N LEU A 24 1.32 -1.08 -1.66
CA LEU A 24 1.86 -0.93 -0.31
C LEU A 24 2.74 -2.15 0.02
N ASN A 25 3.92 -1.94 0.61
CA ASN A 25 4.83 -3.06 0.91
C ASN A 25 4.25 -4.07 1.91
N ALA A 26 3.29 -3.63 2.74
CA ALA A 26 2.54 -4.51 3.64
C ALA A 26 1.53 -5.42 2.91
N TYR A 27 1.17 -5.08 1.67
CA TYR A 27 0.17 -5.76 0.84
C TYR A 27 0.67 -5.92 -0.62
N PRO A 28 1.80 -6.62 -0.85
CA PRO A 28 2.50 -6.61 -2.14
C PRO A 28 1.70 -7.21 -3.29
N ASP A 29 0.73 -8.08 -2.99
CA ASP A 29 -0.12 -8.71 -4.00
C ASP A 29 -1.25 -7.77 -4.50
N HIS A 30 -1.37 -6.56 -3.97
CA HIS A 30 -2.51 -5.66 -4.18
C HIS A 30 -2.01 -4.30 -4.65
N TRP A 31 -1.95 -4.13 -5.98
CA TRP A 31 -1.55 -2.89 -6.62
C TRP A 31 -2.76 -2.07 -7.08
N THR A 32 -2.54 -0.78 -7.26
CA THR A 32 -3.49 0.19 -7.83
C THR A 32 -2.74 1.11 -8.80
N GLN A 33 -3.47 1.98 -9.51
CA GLN A 33 -2.92 2.85 -10.54
C GLN A 33 -3.42 4.29 -10.42
N GLY A 34 -2.59 5.27 -10.78
CA GLY A 34 -2.96 6.68 -10.85
C GLY A 34 -2.41 7.39 -12.09
N GLU A 35 -3.07 8.49 -12.46
CA GLU A 35 -2.67 9.31 -13.61
C GLU A 35 -1.33 10.00 -13.38
N ASP A 36 -1.04 10.33 -12.12
CA ASP A 36 0.26 10.79 -11.65
C ASP A 36 0.62 10.15 -10.30
N LEU A 37 1.80 10.51 -9.76
CA LEU A 37 2.29 9.95 -8.50
C LEU A 37 1.43 10.36 -7.30
N GLU A 38 0.76 11.50 -7.33
CA GLU A 38 -0.08 11.97 -6.23
C GLU A 38 -1.44 11.25 -6.23
N ASP A 39 -2.06 11.10 -7.41
CA ASP A 39 -3.26 10.27 -7.59
C ASP A 39 -3.01 8.82 -7.17
N LEU A 40 -1.84 8.25 -7.54
CA LEU A 40 -1.45 6.91 -7.07
C LEU A 40 -1.41 6.84 -5.54
N LYS A 41 -0.85 7.85 -4.85
CA LYS A 41 -0.80 7.85 -3.37
C LYS A 41 -2.18 7.95 -2.74
N VAL A 42 -3.09 8.75 -3.31
CA VAL A 42 -4.48 8.85 -2.83
C VAL A 42 -5.14 7.47 -2.90
N LYS A 43 -5.00 6.77 -4.04
CA LYS A 43 -5.57 5.42 -4.22
C LYS A 43 -4.91 4.37 -3.33
N LEU A 44 -3.60 4.47 -3.09
CA LEU A 44 -2.90 3.61 -2.13
C LEU A 44 -3.40 3.85 -0.69
N LEU A 45 -3.74 5.09 -0.32
CA LEU A 45 -4.32 5.40 0.98
C LEU A 45 -5.71 4.80 1.15
N ASP A 46 -6.54 4.85 0.10
CA ASP A 46 -7.86 4.19 0.11
C ASP A 46 -7.72 2.68 0.30
N LEU A 47 -6.81 2.03 -0.44
CA LEU A 47 -6.50 0.61 -0.32
C LEU A 47 -5.95 0.26 1.07
N TYR A 48 -5.12 1.13 1.66
CA TYR A 48 -4.69 0.97 3.05
C TYR A 48 -5.89 0.97 4.01
N HIS A 49 -6.82 1.93 3.87
CA HIS A 49 -7.98 2.03 4.74
C HIS A 49 -8.93 0.85 4.61
N GLU A 50 -9.03 0.25 3.42
CA GLU A 50 -9.78 -0.98 3.18
C GLU A 50 -9.14 -2.18 3.90
N PHE A 51 -7.84 -2.40 3.75
CA PHE A 51 -7.17 -3.58 4.33
C PHE A 51 -6.75 -3.46 5.78
N PHE A 52 -6.67 -2.23 6.29
CA PHE A 52 -6.42 -1.96 7.70
C PHE A 52 -7.68 -2.11 8.55
N LYS A 53 -8.85 -1.84 7.96
CA LYS A 53 -10.12 -2.08 8.62
C LYS A 53 -10.49 -3.55 8.39
N GLN A 54 -10.41 -4.31 9.48
CA GLN A 54 -10.94 -5.68 9.62
C GLN A 54 -9.98 -6.80 9.22
N ASP A 55 -10.18 -7.91 9.92
CA ASP A 55 -9.54 -9.21 9.74
C ASP A 55 -10.07 -9.86 8.44
N LEU A 56 -9.82 -9.18 7.31
CA LEU A 56 -10.26 -9.62 5.99
C LEU A 56 -9.57 -10.94 5.66
N PRO A 57 -10.33 -12.04 5.48
CA PRO A 57 -9.74 -13.32 5.17
C PRO A 57 -9.01 -13.26 3.83
N GLY A 58 -7.80 -13.82 3.77
CA GLY A 58 -6.98 -13.85 2.56
C GLY A 58 -6.03 -12.65 2.38
N ILE A 59 -6.15 -11.59 3.18
CA ILE A 59 -5.17 -10.49 3.16
C ILE A 59 -3.89 -10.94 3.88
N ARG A 60 -2.81 -11.11 3.10
CA ARG A 60 -1.50 -11.48 3.63
C ARG A 60 -0.92 -10.36 4.50
N LYS A 61 -0.25 -10.74 5.59
CA LYS A 61 0.45 -9.83 6.51
C LYS A 61 1.92 -10.24 6.62
N VAL A 62 2.79 -9.26 6.79
CA VAL A 62 4.20 -9.51 7.10
C VAL A 62 4.32 -9.81 8.59
N GLY A 63 4.87 -10.97 8.93
CA GLY A 63 5.22 -11.35 10.30
C GLY A 63 6.73 -11.35 10.49
N GLU A 64 7.18 -10.90 11.66
CA GLU A 64 8.57 -11.01 12.08
C GLU A 64 8.72 -12.21 13.01
N LEU A 65 9.78 -13.00 12.84
CA LEU A 65 10.10 -14.13 13.70
C LEU A 65 11.54 -13.98 14.19
N VAL A 66 11.73 -13.95 15.51
CA VAL A 66 13.06 -14.04 16.13
C VAL A 66 13.48 -15.49 16.16
N VAL A 67 14.63 -15.80 15.56
CA VAL A 67 15.23 -17.14 15.55
C VAL A 67 16.48 -17.11 16.44
N ALA A 68 16.62 -18.10 17.31
CA ALA A 68 17.75 -18.28 18.22
C ALA A 68 18.89 -19.07 17.59
#